data_AF-A0A7W7ZI70-F1
#
_entry.id   AF-A0A7W7ZI70-F1
#
_cell.length_a   1.000
_cell.length_b   1.000
_cell.length_c   1.000
_cell.angle_alpha   90.00
_cell.angle_beta   90.00
_cell.angle_gamma   90.00
#
_symmetry.space_group_name_H-M   'P 1'
#
loop_
_entity.id
_entity.type
_entity.pdbx_description
1 polymer ?
#
loop_
_entity_poly.entity_id
_entity_poly.type
_entity_poly.pdbx_seq_one_letter_code
_entity_poly.pdbx_strand_id
1 'polypeptide(L)'
;MFCRYFGRTSRNRQLAFTITHHRRSTYSCKDSQTRLVSVYQCTHIPVRNLMINLGSKALADDAFLAALRACDYPIENFRHADHLRLGWILLRSSETETASNEAVKIIRAFGLHHGKGHAYNETVTRAWMRLLATHTEEASFEEFLSKNQARISTGLLHEFWRAETLNSSKARAEWTEPDIRALPPLATARIP
;
A
#
# COMPACT_ATOMS: atom_id res chain seq x y z
N MET A 1 -38.88 -21.83 -33.42
CA MET A 1 -39.82 -22.92 -33.09
C MET A 1 -39.76 -23.93 -34.24
N PHE A 2 -39.38 -25.18 -33.92
CA PHE A 2 -39.38 -26.47 -34.66
C PHE A 2 -40.29 -26.61 -35.91
N CYS A 3 -40.08 -27.45 -36.94
CA CYS A 3 -39.15 -28.56 -37.28
C CYS A 3 -39.47 -29.05 -38.72
N ARG A 4 -38.54 -29.84 -39.32
CA ARG A 4 -38.69 -31.04 -40.21
C ARG A 4 -37.79 -30.93 -41.45
N TYR A 5 -37.19 -31.97 -42.03
CA TYR A 5 -36.60 -33.27 -41.64
C TYR A 5 -36.00 -33.88 -42.93
N PHE A 6 -34.98 -34.73 -42.78
CA PHE A 6 -34.52 -35.82 -43.68
C PHE A 6 -33.66 -35.55 -44.93
N GLY A 7 -32.45 -36.13 -44.89
CA GLY A 7 -31.68 -36.66 -46.02
C GLY A 7 -30.56 -37.56 -45.50
N ARG A 8 -30.64 -38.87 -45.79
CA ARG A 8 -29.76 -39.95 -45.26
C ARG A 8 -28.90 -40.52 -46.41
N THR A 9 -27.84 -41.25 -46.02
CA THR A 9 -27.01 -42.22 -46.80
C THR A 9 -25.78 -41.61 -47.52
N SER A 10 -24.58 -42.23 -47.58
CA SER A 10 -24.00 -43.47 -47.02
C SER A 10 -22.49 -43.55 -47.38
N ARG A 11 -21.73 -44.33 -46.60
CA ARG A 11 -20.43 -45.01 -46.85
C ARG A 11 -19.15 -44.28 -46.43
N ASN A 12 -18.07 -44.93 -46.01
CA ASN A 12 -17.74 -46.19 -45.29
C ASN A 12 -16.18 -46.17 -45.14
N ARG A 13 -15.63 -47.02 -44.26
CA ARG A 13 -14.21 -47.39 -43.99
C ARG A 13 -13.58 -46.58 -42.83
N GLN A 14 -13.54 -47.08 -41.59
CA GLN A 14 -12.76 -48.21 -41.02
C GLN A 14 -11.27 -48.17 -41.37
N LEU A 15 -10.42 -48.07 -40.32
CA LEU A 15 -9.22 -48.85 -39.99
C LEU A 15 -8.83 -48.40 -38.55
N ALA A 16 -9.13 -49.15 -37.49
CA ALA A 16 -8.47 -50.35 -36.96
C ALA A 16 -7.14 -50.08 -36.22
N PHE A 17 -7.24 -50.08 -34.88
CA PHE A 17 -6.35 -50.60 -33.83
C PHE A 17 -4.84 -50.72 -34.08
N THR A 18 -4.05 -50.27 -33.09
CA THR A 18 -3.16 -51.18 -32.32
C THR A 18 -2.93 -50.59 -30.92
N ILE A 19 -3.36 -51.33 -29.90
CA ILE A 19 -3.03 -51.12 -28.48
C ILE A 19 -1.77 -51.96 -28.22
N THR A 20 -0.70 -51.34 -27.75
CA THR A 20 0.50 -52.06 -27.30
C THR A 20 0.62 -51.92 -25.77
N HIS A 21 0.41 -53.04 -25.07
CA HIS A 21 0.71 -53.22 -23.66
C HIS A 21 2.21 -53.41 -23.42
N HIS A 22 2.81 -52.58 -22.57
CA HIS A 22 4.01 -52.87 -21.77
C HIS A 22 4.18 -51.68 -20.79
N ARG A 23 4.50 -51.80 -19.51
CA ARG A 23 4.98 -52.88 -18.64
C ARG A 23 4.77 -52.36 -17.21
N ARG A 24 4.34 -53.21 -16.27
CA ARG A 24 4.38 -52.89 -14.84
C ARG A 24 5.85 -52.74 -14.41
N SER A 25 6.20 -51.62 -13.79
CA SER A 25 7.44 -51.50 -13.03
C SER A 25 7.09 -51.43 -11.55
N THR A 26 7.36 -52.53 -10.85
CA THR A 26 7.39 -52.61 -9.40
C THR A 26 8.71 -52.01 -8.94
N TYR A 27 8.68 -50.84 -8.30
CA TYR A 27 9.84 -50.34 -7.57
C TYR A 27 9.78 -50.83 -6.12
N SER A 28 10.73 -51.71 -5.83
CA SER A 28 11.03 -52.25 -4.51
C SER A 28 11.74 -51.18 -3.67
N CYS A 29 11.19 -50.92 -2.49
CA CYS A 29 11.75 -50.06 -1.46
C CYS A 29 13.01 -50.73 -0.88
N LYS A 30 14.17 -50.07 -1.00
CA LYS A 30 15.34 -50.32 -0.16
C LYS A 30 15.89 -48.98 0.31
N ASP A 31 15.92 -48.84 1.63
CA ASP A 31 16.53 -47.77 2.39
C ASP A 31 17.90 -47.35 1.86
N SER A 32 18.11 -46.05 1.76
CA SER A 32 19.31 -45.41 2.29
C SER A 32 19.12 -43.90 2.35
N GLN A 33 19.27 -43.39 3.56
CA GLN A 33 19.41 -42.00 3.95
C GLN A 33 20.08 -41.13 2.89
N THR A 34 19.44 -40.02 2.50
CA THR A 34 20.03 -38.67 2.44
C THR A 34 18.88 -37.69 2.19
N ARG A 35 18.34 -37.14 3.27
CA ARG A 35 17.32 -36.09 3.22
C ARG A 35 18.03 -34.77 2.89
N LEU A 36 18.08 -34.40 1.62
CA LEU A 36 18.41 -33.03 1.22
C LEU A 36 17.28 -32.11 1.68
N VAL A 37 17.40 -31.58 2.89
CA VAL A 37 16.63 -30.42 3.33
C VAL A 37 17.17 -29.22 2.56
N SER A 38 16.50 -28.91 1.45
CA SER A 38 16.65 -27.63 0.79
C SER A 38 16.17 -26.54 1.73
N VAL A 39 17.12 -25.82 2.33
CA VAL A 39 16.87 -24.62 3.13
C VAL A 39 16.57 -23.49 2.14
N TYR A 40 15.34 -23.47 1.61
CA TYR A 40 14.77 -22.20 1.17
C TYR A 40 14.33 -21.48 2.44
N GLN A 41 15.23 -20.71 3.03
CA GLN A 41 14.85 -19.62 3.94
C GLN A 41 14.15 -18.56 3.09
N CYS A 42 12.89 -18.82 2.79
CA CYS A 42 11.96 -17.78 2.47
C CYS A 42 11.63 -17.09 3.79
N THR A 43 12.33 -16.01 4.11
CA THR A 43 11.93 -15.05 5.14
C THR A 43 10.72 -14.26 4.66
N HIS A 44 9.65 -14.95 4.27
CA HIS A 44 8.31 -14.38 4.30
C HIS A 44 7.94 -14.27 5.77
N ILE A 45 8.35 -13.18 6.40
CA ILE A 45 7.63 -12.68 7.57
C ILE A 45 6.19 -12.54 7.08
N PRO A 46 5.21 -13.26 7.63
CA PRO A 46 3.83 -13.06 7.25
C PRO A 46 3.51 -11.63 7.67
N VAL A 47 3.44 -10.73 6.69
CA VAL A 47 2.90 -9.39 6.90
C VAL A 47 1.53 -9.60 7.49
N ARG A 48 1.39 -9.30 8.79
CA ARG A 48 0.08 -9.21 9.46
C ARG A 48 -0.84 -8.48 8.49
N ASN A 49 -2.06 -9.00 8.30
CA ASN A 49 -3.08 -8.36 7.50
C ASN A 49 -3.05 -6.84 7.74
N LEU A 50 -2.60 -6.10 6.73
CA LEU A 50 -2.58 -4.66 6.78
C LEU A 50 -4.04 -4.22 6.83
N MET A 51 -4.49 -3.73 7.99
CA MET A 51 -5.88 -3.30 8.18
C MET A 51 -6.15 -1.97 7.47
N ILE A 52 -5.09 -1.23 7.09
CA ILE A 52 -5.18 0.03 6.35
C ILE A 52 -4.94 -0.26 4.86
N ASN A 53 -5.89 0.17 4.02
CA ASN A 53 -5.82 0.02 2.57
C ASN A 53 -4.86 1.05 1.95
N LEU A 54 -3.83 0.56 1.26
CA LEU A 54 -2.85 1.33 0.50
C LEU A 54 -3.14 1.17 -1.00
N GLY A 55 -3.81 2.16 -1.61
CA GLY A 55 -4.23 2.08 -3.02
C GLY A 55 -3.05 2.09 -3.99
N SER A 56 -1.98 2.79 -3.62
CA SER A 56 -0.79 2.97 -4.43
C SER A 56 0.17 1.77 -4.39
N LYS A 57 -0.14 0.68 -3.66
CA LYS A 57 0.79 -0.44 -3.39
C LYS A 57 1.50 -1.00 -4.64
N ALA A 58 0.84 -1.00 -5.79
CA ALA A 58 1.41 -1.52 -7.04
C ALA A 58 2.32 -0.54 -7.80
N LEU A 59 2.34 0.74 -7.41
CA LEU A 59 3.16 1.78 -8.03
C LEU A 59 4.52 1.88 -7.33
N ALA A 60 5.58 2.15 -8.09
CA ALA A 60 6.86 2.59 -7.53
C ALA A 60 6.73 4.01 -6.95
N ASP A 61 7.58 4.36 -5.98
CA ASP A 61 7.51 5.65 -5.26
C ASP A 61 7.59 6.86 -6.20
N ASP A 62 8.53 6.86 -7.16
CA ASP A 62 8.69 7.95 -8.13
C ASP A 62 7.46 8.09 -9.05
N ALA A 63 6.89 6.96 -9.48
CA ALA A 63 5.69 6.96 -10.32
C ALA A 63 4.47 7.47 -9.56
N PHE A 64 4.32 7.07 -8.29
CA PHE A 64 3.26 7.56 -7.41
C PHE A 64 3.39 9.07 -7.15
N LEU A 65 4.61 9.54 -6.83
CA LEU A 65 4.86 10.96 -6.59
C LEU A 65 4.63 11.80 -7.85
N ALA A 66 5.06 11.32 -9.02
CA ALA A 66 4.81 11.97 -10.30
C ALA A 66 3.31 12.08 -10.62
N ALA A 67 2.56 10.99 -10.42
CA ALA A 67 1.11 10.97 -10.65
C ALA A 67 0.36 11.96 -9.73
N LEU A 68 0.76 12.07 -8.46
CA LEU A 68 0.17 13.05 -7.54
C LEU A 68 0.50 14.49 -7.93
N ARG A 69 1.73 14.78 -8.35
CA ARG A 69 2.14 16.10 -8.84
C ARG A 69 1.39 16.52 -10.10
N ALA A 70 1.12 15.56 -10.99
CA ALA A 70 0.33 15.78 -12.20
C ALA A 70 -1.19 15.82 -11.95
N CYS A 71 -1.64 15.44 -10.76
CA CYS A 71 -3.05 15.22 -10.44
C CYS A 71 -3.74 14.13 -11.27
N ASP A 72 -2.96 13.17 -11.78
CA ASP A 72 -3.43 12.04 -12.59
C ASP A 72 -3.71 10.77 -11.76
N TYR A 73 -3.46 10.81 -10.45
CA TYR A 73 -3.78 9.70 -9.56
C TYR A 73 -5.28 9.67 -9.21
N PRO A 74 -5.98 8.52 -9.27
CA PRO A 74 -7.41 8.49 -8.99
C PRO A 74 -7.75 8.82 -7.53
N ILE A 75 -8.59 9.84 -7.31
CA ILE A 75 -8.91 10.37 -5.98
C ILE A 75 -9.59 9.34 -5.05
N GLU A 76 -10.31 8.37 -5.61
CA GLU A 76 -10.94 7.26 -4.89
C GLU A 76 -9.90 6.26 -4.33
N ASN A 77 -8.72 6.20 -4.95
CA ASN A 77 -7.59 5.39 -4.50
C ASN A 77 -6.67 6.16 -3.56
N PHE A 78 -6.86 7.48 -3.38
CA PHE A 78 -6.04 8.30 -2.49
C PHE A 78 -6.59 8.27 -1.07
N ARG A 79 -6.23 7.21 -0.33
CA ARG A 79 -6.71 6.97 1.04
C ARG A 79 -5.68 7.43 2.07
N HIS A 80 -6.01 7.26 3.35
CA HIS A 80 -5.14 7.69 4.45
C HIS A 80 -3.72 7.10 4.37
N ALA A 81 -3.56 5.81 4.06
CA ALA A 81 -2.22 5.22 3.89
C ALA A 81 -1.45 5.84 2.72
N ASP A 82 -2.11 6.24 1.63
CA ASP A 82 -1.47 6.90 0.49
C ASP A 82 -0.98 8.31 0.86
N HIS A 83 -1.70 9.02 1.74
CA HIS A 83 -1.23 10.30 2.29
C HIS A 83 0.03 10.10 3.13
N LEU A 84 0.06 9.04 3.97
CA LEU A 84 1.23 8.72 4.78
C LEU A 84 2.42 8.28 3.92
N ARG A 85 2.17 7.52 2.83
CA ARG A 85 3.21 7.12 1.88
C ARG A 85 3.82 8.33 1.20
N LEU A 86 2.99 9.29 0.76
CA LEU A 86 3.48 10.56 0.20
C LEU A 86 4.43 11.25 1.18
N GLY A 87 4.01 11.39 2.45
CA GLY A 87 4.84 12.00 3.49
C GLY A 87 6.16 11.25 3.71
N TRP A 88 6.10 9.91 3.76
CA TRP A 88 7.27 9.05 3.90
C TRP A 88 8.29 9.25 2.77
N ILE A 89 7.84 9.25 1.52
CA ILE A 89 8.70 9.46 0.35
C ILE A 89 9.40 10.82 0.43
N LEU A 90 8.64 11.88 0.72
CA LEU A 90 9.18 13.24 0.79
C LEU A 90 10.22 13.39 1.91
N LEU A 91 9.95 12.83 3.09
CA LEU A 91 10.87 12.89 4.25
C LEU A 91 12.18 12.13 4.03
N ARG A 92 12.21 11.14 3.15
CA ARG A 92 13.46 10.42 2.79
C ARG A 92 14.31 11.19 1.77
N SER A 93 13.75 12.18 1.10
CA SER A 93 14.41 12.96 0.05
C SER A 93 14.76 14.39 0.46
N SER A 94 14.31 14.86 1.63
CA SER A 94 14.40 16.26 2.03
C SER A 94 14.28 16.46 3.53
N GLU A 95 14.83 17.58 4.01
CA GLU A 95 14.62 18.10 5.38
C GLU A 95 13.12 18.19 5.74
N THR A 96 12.79 17.99 7.02
CA THR A 96 11.40 17.84 7.48
C THR A 96 10.50 19.01 7.07
N GLU A 97 10.96 20.25 7.22
CA GLU A 97 10.17 21.43 6.87
C GLU A 97 9.98 21.56 5.35
N THR A 98 11.01 21.28 4.56
CA THR A 98 10.94 21.26 3.09
C THR A 98 9.95 20.20 2.60
N ALA A 99 10.07 18.98 3.13
CA ALA A 99 9.16 17.88 2.83
C ALA A 99 7.71 18.22 3.22
N SER A 100 7.51 18.83 4.38
CA SER A 100 6.19 19.25 4.87
C SER A 100 5.54 20.29 3.95
N ASN A 101 6.30 21.30 3.53
CA ASN A 101 5.81 22.31 2.60
C ASN A 101 5.48 21.73 1.22
N GLU A 102 6.26 20.77 0.73
CA GLU A 102 5.97 20.06 -0.52
C GLU A 102 4.70 19.20 -0.40
N ALA A 103 4.52 18.48 0.71
CA ALA A 103 3.32 17.69 0.97
C ALA A 103 2.06 18.57 0.97
N VAL A 104 2.12 19.74 1.65
CA VAL A 104 1.05 20.73 1.66
C VAL A 104 0.69 21.19 0.24
N LYS A 105 1.69 21.52 -0.59
CA LYS A 105 1.47 21.96 -1.98
C LYS A 105 0.78 20.86 -2.80
N ILE A 106 1.31 19.64 -2.77
CA ILE A 106 0.78 18.52 -3.54
C ILE A 106 -0.65 18.21 -3.11
N ILE A 107 -0.91 17.99 -1.82
CA ILE A 107 -2.23 17.60 -1.32
C ILE A 107 -3.27 18.69 -1.58
N ARG A 108 -2.90 19.97 -1.40
CA ARG A 108 -3.82 21.08 -1.66
C ARG A 108 -4.16 21.19 -3.15
N ALA A 109 -3.17 21.13 -4.04
CA ALA A 109 -3.38 21.16 -5.49
C ALA A 109 -4.22 19.97 -5.96
N PHE A 110 -3.88 18.77 -5.48
CA PHE A 110 -4.59 17.53 -5.80
C PHE A 110 -6.06 17.57 -5.35
N GLY A 111 -6.31 18.01 -4.11
CA GLY A 111 -7.67 18.17 -3.60
C GLY A 111 -8.48 19.19 -4.40
N LEU A 112 -7.88 20.33 -4.77
CA LEU A 112 -8.53 21.34 -5.61
C LEU A 112 -8.85 20.80 -7.01
N HIS A 113 -7.91 20.13 -7.65
CA HIS A 113 -8.09 19.54 -8.98
C HIS A 113 -9.29 18.59 -9.04
N HIS A 114 -9.46 17.74 -8.02
CA HIS A 114 -10.58 16.79 -7.94
C HIS A 114 -11.85 17.36 -7.27
N GLY A 115 -11.97 18.67 -7.07
CA GLY A 115 -13.14 19.30 -6.46
C GLY A 115 -13.34 19.00 -4.97
N LYS A 116 -12.34 18.43 -4.30
CA LYS A 116 -12.31 18.09 -2.87
C LYS A 116 -11.42 19.03 -2.05
N GLY A 117 -11.23 20.27 -2.49
CA GLY A 117 -10.44 21.26 -1.75
C GLY A 117 -10.95 21.50 -0.33
N HIS A 118 -12.25 21.35 -0.10
CA HIS A 118 -12.88 21.43 1.23
C HIS A 118 -12.52 20.25 2.16
N ALA A 119 -11.94 19.15 1.67
CA ALA A 119 -11.45 18.07 2.53
C ALA A 119 -10.07 18.40 3.12
N TYR A 120 -9.36 19.36 2.54
CA TYR A 120 -8.01 19.74 2.96
C TYR A 120 -7.98 20.33 4.38
N ASN A 121 -6.93 20.00 5.13
CA ASN A 121 -6.66 20.55 6.45
C ASN A 121 -5.14 20.71 6.65
N GLU A 122 -4.68 21.96 6.79
CA GLU A 122 -3.26 22.31 6.97
C GLU A 122 -2.66 21.64 8.21
N THR A 123 -3.30 21.81 9.37
CA THR A 123 -2.80 21.30 10.65
C THR A 123 -2.69 19.78 10.63
N VAL A 124 -3.72 19.08 10.14
CA VAL A 124 -3.70 17.61 10.02
C VAL A 124 -2.56 17.15 9.12
N THR A 125 -2.38 17.79 7.97
CA THR A 125 -1.30 17.44 7.01
C THR A 125 0.07 17.58 7.67
N ARG A 126 0.36 18.75 8.26
CA ARG A 126 1.64 19.01 8.92
C ARG A 126 1.86 18.15 10.16
N ALA A 127 0.81 17.83 10.90
CA ALA A 127 0.88 16.96 12.07
C ALA A 127 1.37 15.56 11.69
N TRP A 128 0.82 14.99 10.61
CA TRP A 128 1.28 13.71 10.10
C TRP A 128 2.72 13.77 9.60
N MET A 129 3.14 14.86 8.95
CA MET A 129 4.55 15.03 8.55
C MET A 129 5.49 15.03 9.76
N ARG A 130 5.15 15.74 10.84
CA ARG A 130 5.93 15.75 12.08
C ARG A 130 5.97 14.38 12.76
N LEU A 131 4.84 13.67 12.81
CA LEU A 131 4.77 12.32 13.37
C LEU A 131 5.57 11.31 12.54
N LEU A 132 5.48 11.36 11.21
CA LEU A 132 6.28 10.49 10.33
C LEU A 132 7.78 10.78 10.48
N ALA A 133 8.17 12.05 10.65
CA ALA A 133 9.57 12.43 10.83
C ALA A 133 10.19 11.90 12.14
N THR A 134 9.41 11.40 13.09
CA THR A 134 9.97 10.69 14.26
C THR A 134 10.35 9.24 13.97
N HIS A 135 10.06 8.72 12.78
CA HIS A 135 10.35 7.35 12.36
C HIS A 135 11.53 7.31 11.38
N THR A 136 12.74 7.12 11.91
CA THR A 136 13.98 7.07 11.13
C THR A 136 14.48 5.64 10.87
N GLU A 137 14.13 4.70 11.73
CA GLU A 137 14.75 3.38 11.83
C GLU A 137 14.16 2.35 10.86
N GLU A 138 12.90 2.49 10.44
CA GLU A 138 12.26 1.55 9.52
C GLU A 138 12.80 1.71 8.10
N ALA A 139 13.19 0.60 7.47
CA ALA A 139 13.86 0.62 6.16
C ALA A 139 12.89 0.89 4.99
N SER A 140 11.60 0.64 5.21
CA SER A 140 10.54 0.79 4.19
C SER A 140 9.24 1.29 4.80
N PHE A 141 8.36 1.83 3.94
CA PHE A 141 7.03 2.26 4.36
C PHE A 141 6.16 1.08 4.82
N GLU A 142 6.31 -0.09 4.18
CA GLU A 142 5.63 -1.33 4.55
C GLU A 142 6.04 -1.79 5.96
N GLU A 143 7.33 -1.70 6.29
CA GLU A 143 7.82 -2.01 7.63
C GLU A 143 7.22 -1.04 8.66
N PHE A 144 7.23 0.26 8.37
CA PHE A 144 6.58 1.28 9.19
C PHE A 144 5.11 0.97 9.45
N LEU A 145 4.33 0.66 8.39
CA LEU A 145 2.92 0.31 8.54
C LEU A 145 2.72 -0.97 9.37
N SER A 146 3.53 -2.01 9.13
CA SER A 146 3.41 -3.27 9.86
C SER A 146 3.57 -3.12 11.38
N LYS A 147 4.43 -2.17 11.81
CA LYS A 147 4.69 -1.85 13.22
C LYS A 147 3.65 -0.90 13.82
N ASN A 148 3.11 0.04 13.03
CA ASN A 148 2.36 1.18 13.55
C ASN A 148 0.87 1.22 13.16
N GLN A 149 0.37 0.31 12.30
CA GLN A 149 -1.00 0.36 11.77
C GLN A 149 -2.10 0.46 12.82
N ALA A 150 -1.95 -0.21 13.96
CA ALA A 150 -2.97 -0.22 15.02
C ALA A 150 -3.12 1.17 15.64
N ARG A 151 -2.02 1.93 15.78
CA ARG A 151 -2.06 3.29 16.34
C ARG A 151 -2.54 4.31 15.32
N ILE A 152 -2.13 4.16 14.06
CA ILE A 152 -2.51 5.07 12.98
C ILE A 152 -4.03 5.00 12.71
N SER A 153 -4.63 3.82 12.84
CA SER A 153 -6.06 3.61 12.59
C SER A 153 -6.99 4.06 13.72
N THR A 154 -6.47 4.41 14.91
CA THR A 154 -7.30 4.75 16.10
C THR A 154 -7.48 6.24 16.33
N GLY A 155 -7.35 7.08 15.30
CA GLY A 155 -7.51 8.53 15.46
C GLY A 155 -6.38 9.16 16.29
N LEU A 156 -5.13 8.72 16.08
CA LEU A 156 -3.91 9.12 16.79
C LEU A 156 -3.80 10.63 17.07
N LEU A 157 -4.23 11.49 16.14
CA LEU A 157 -4.16 12.94 16.32
C LEU A 157 -4.97 13.43 17.52
N HIS A 158 -6.01 12.70 17.95
CA HIS A 158 -6.81 13.04 19.13
C HIS A 158 -6.10 12.80 20.47
N GLU A 159 -4.91 12.20 20.47
CA GLU A 159 -4.02 12.20 21.64
C GLU A 159 -3.33 13.56 21.87
N PHE A 160 -3.30 14.41 20.85
CA PHE A 160 -2.56 15.68 20.82
C PHE A 160 -3.48 16.89 20.67
N TRP A 161 -4.56 16.74 19.89
CA TRP A 161 -5.55 17.79 19.66
C TRP A 161 -6.97 17.38 20.03
N ARG A 162 -7.73 18.34 20.53
CA ARG A 162 -9.19 18.25 20.61
C ARG A 162 -9.81 18.20 19.21
N ALA A 163 -10.96 17.54 19.09
CA ALA A 163 -11.68 17.46 17.82
C ALA A 163 -12.12 18.85 17.34
N GLU A 164 -12.56 19.71 18.25
CA GLU A 164 -12.97 21.09 17.97
C GLU A 164 -11.83 21.91 17.36
N THR A 165 -10.61 21.70 17.86
CA THR A 165 -9.42 22.40 17.38
C THR A 165 -9.07 21.97 15.97
N LEU A 166 -9.00 20.66 15.69
CA LEU A 166 -8.70 20.15 14.34
C LEU A 166 -9.79 20.52 13.31
N ASN A 167 -11.05 20.63 13.73
CA ASN A 167 -12.18 20.96 12.85
C ASN A 167 -12.37 22.47 12.66
N SER A 168 -11.63 23.32 13.37
CA SER A 168 -11.74 24.77 13.25
C SER A 168 -11.30 25.29 11.88
N SER A 169 -11.88 26.41 11.44
CA SER A 169 -11.47 27.10 10.21
C SER A 169 -9.99 27.49 10.23
N LYS A 170 -9.49 27.89 11.41
CA LYS A 170 -8.08 28.22 11.63
C LYS A 170 -7.17 27.03 11.37
N ALA A 171 -7.39 25.89 12.04
CA ALA A 171 -6.55 24.70 11.86
C ALA A 171 -6.56 24.16 10.42
N ARG A 172 -7.66 24.35 9.71
CA ARG A 172 -7.79 23.97 8.30
C ARG A 172 -6.98 24.87 7.37
N ALA A 173 -6.85 26.16 7.68
CA ALA A 173 -6.17 27.15 6.86
C ALA A 173 -4.67 27.29 7.18
N GLU A 174 -4.30 27.16 8.46
CA GLU A 174 -2.94 27.36 8.96
C GLU A 174 -2.62 26.39 10.11
N TRP A 175 -1.34 26.29 10.45
CA TRP A 175 -0.88 25.45 11.56
C TRP A 175 -1.43 25.94 12.91
N THR A 176 -2.02 25.03 13.68
CA THR A 176 -2.46 25.26 15.06
C THR A 176 -1.78 24.25 15.99
N GLU A 177 -1.12 24.75 17.05
CA GLU A 177 -0.39 23.90 18.01
C GLU A 177 -1.33 22.91 18.75
N PRO A 178 -0.80 21.74 19.18
CA PRO A 178 -1.53 20.79 20.04
C PRO A 178 -2.05 21.42 21.34
N ASP A 179 -3.28 21.08 21.71
CA ASP A 179 -3.98 21.62 22.89
C ASP A 179 -4.35 20.56 23.95
N ILE A 180 -3.93 19.29 23.74
CA ILE A 180 -4.01 18.21 24.74
C ILE A 180 -2.60 17.83 25.21
N ARG A 181 -1.69 17.56 24.28
CA ARG A 181 -0.32 17.09 24.56
C ARG A 181 0.62 17.55 23.46
N ALA A 182 1.84 17.93 23.82
CA ALA A 182 2.88 18.24 22.85
C ALA A 182 3.21 17.03 21.96
N LEU A 183 3.52 17.30 20.69
CA LEU A 183 4.05 16.28 19.78
C LEU A 183 5.41 15.76 20.29
N PRO A 184 5.77 14.50 19.98
CA PRO A 184 7.13 14.02 20.22
C PRO A 184 8.16 14.91 19.50
N PRO A 185 9.35 15.08 20.07
CA PRO A 185 10.42 15.80 19.39
C PRO A 185 10.77 15.08 18.09
N LEU A 186 11.13 15.85 17.06
CA LEU A 186 11.65 15.28 15.83
C LEU A 186 12.90 14.47 16.15
N ALA A 187 13.07 13.32 15.49
CA ALA A 187 14.32 12.59 15.56
C ALA A 187 15.43 13.55 15.11
N THR A 188 16.43 13.77 15.95
CA THR A 188 17.59 14.58 15.58
C THR A 188 18.21 13.94 14.36
N ALA A 189 18.24 14.66 13.24
CA ALA A 189 18.90 14.21 12.02
C ALA A 189 20.32 13.79 12.39
N ARG A 190 20.69 12.53 12.07
CA ARG A 190 22.10 12.19 11.97
C ARG A 190 22.62 12.95 10.76
N ILE A 191 23.29 14.07 11.02
CA ILE A 191 24.17 14.70 10.04
C ILE A 191 25.17 13.61 9.64
N PRO A 192 25.29 13.27 8.34
CA PRO A 192 26.23 12.24 7.89
C PRO A 192 27.68 12.61 8.21
#